data_AF-A0A6P7Z1E6-F1
#
_entry.id   AF-A0A6P7Z1E6-F1
#
_cell.length_a   1.000
_cell.length_b   1.000
_cell.length_c   1.000
_cell.angle_alpha   90.00
_cell.angle_beta   90.00
_cell.angle_gamma   90.00
#
_symmetry.space_group_name_H-M   'P 1'
#
loop_
_entity.id
_entity.type
_entity.pdbx_description
1 polymer ?
#
loop_
_entity_poly.entity_id
_entity_poly.type
_entity_poly.pdbx_seq_one_letter_code
_entity_poly.pdbx_strand_id
1 'polypeptide(L)'
;MLDPTSPFTGEDRPPLLGLKKQDLQGYLPGKQDLLQMRDRLHREIEERLKRKCFSLLCFHQPEANGDSKVLKAAKASRLAATLEDEKRRLCSEKEKHTEMMGLLEKQRSTYPQVLLRCLDLLRTLAVQFRLQSPSETDRSSAQYLETKCTALFLKTRMEELQVLTDTYTSEKVEVHGMIRDGLQRDIQVLEQDVQSCRQILNTYEILGPEFEELVKEYTCLKQELRRTSSCPLCWGQRGLIEQA
;
A
#
# COMPACT_ATOMS: atom_id res chain seq x y z
N MET A 1 48.17 -6.78 -114.62
CA MET A 1 48.23 -5.34 -114.95
C MET A 1 48.20 -4.60 -113.62
N LEU A 2 49.12 -3.76 -113.17
CA LEU A 2 50.41 -3.22 -113.62
C LEU A 2 51.07 -2.75 -112.30
N ASP A 3 52.32 -3.09 -112.04
CA ASP A 3 53.20 -2.22 -111.25
C ASP A 3 53.73 -1.12 -112.18
N PRO A 4 53.99 0.09 -111.68
CA PRO A 4 55.40 0.46 -111.53
C PRO A 4 55.74 1.27 -110.27
N THR A 5 56.79 0.82 -109.57
CA THR A 5 58.04 1.54 -109.31
C THR A 5 58.02 3.08 -109.24
N SER A 6 58.41 3.62 -108.07
CA SER A 6 59.38 4.74 -107.86
C SER A 6 58.99 5.65 -106.67
N PRO A 7 59.97 6.15 -105.89
CA PRO A 7 59.89 6.34 -104.46
C PRO A 7 59.57 7.79 -104.10
N PHE A 8 58.72 7.99 -103.08
CA PHE A 8 58.64 9.27 -102.38
C PHE A 8 59.20 9.11 -100.98
N THR A 9 60.49 9.43 -100.88
CA THR A 9 61.14 9.94 -99.68
C THR A 9 60.22 10.97 -99.00
N GLY A 10 59.59 10.57 -97.90
CA GLY A 10 58.83 11.47 -97.02
C GLY A 10 59.73 12.31 -96.13
N GLU A 11 60.70 12.99 -96.72
CA GLU A 11 61.25 14.23 -96.15
C GLU A 11 60.33 15.39 -96.60
N ASP A 12 60.18 16.41 -95.75
CA ASP A 12 59.40 17.64 -95.98
C ASP A 12 57.88 17.63 -95.71
N ARG A 13 57.48 17.31 -94.48
CA ARG A 13 56.39 18.04 -93.82
C ARG A 13 56.99 18.91 -92.71
N PRO A 14 56.86 20.25 -92.74
CA PRO A 14 57.46 21.10 -91.73
C PRO A 14 56.83 20.79 -90.36
N PRO A 15 57.63 20.54 -89.31
CA PRO A 15 57.12 20.29 -87.97
C PRO A 15 56.34 21.50 -87.46
N LEU A 16 55.22 21.27 -86.76
CA LEU A 16 54.22 22.28 -86.36
C LEU A 16 54.78 23.47 -85.55
N LEU A 17 55.98 23.32 -84.99
CA LEU A 17 56.71 24.30 -84.19
C LEU A 17 58.00 24.81 -84.87
N GLY A 18 58.21 24.50 -86.17
CA GLY A 18 59.40 24.90 -86.92
C GLY A 18 60.71 24.21 -86.49
N LEU A 19 60.66 23.25 -85.56
CA LEU A 19 61.83 22.57 -84.98
C LEU A 19 62.08 21.22 -85.65
N LYS A 20 63.23 21.05 -86.32
CA LYS A 20 63.67 19.77 -86.89
C LYS A 20 64.19 18.84 -85.78
N LYS A 21 64.17 17.50 -86.00
CA LYS A 21 64.73 16.51 -85.05
C LYS A 21 66.19 16.82 -84.65
N GLN A 22 66.94 17.45 -85.55
CA GLN A 22 68.33 17.86 -85.37
C GLN A 22 68.44 19.07 -84.42
N ASP A 23 67.49 20.00 -84.46
CA ASP A 23 67.44 21.16 -83.55
C ASP A 23 67.19 20.71 -82.11
N LEU A 24 66.34 19.69 -81.91
CA LEU A 24 66.07 19.10 -80.59
C LEU A 24 67.25 18.32 -80.00
N GLN A 25 68.12 17.73 -80.83
CA GLN A 25 69.32 17.03 -80.36
C GLN A 25 70.38 17.96 -79.78
N GLY A 26 70.38 19.26 -80.15
CA GLY A 26 71.27 20.26 -79.58
C GLY A 26 70.86 20.76 -78.18
N TYR A 27 69.57 20.63 -77.82
CA TYR A 27 69.03 21.03 -76.52
C TYR A 27 68.83 19.87 -75.53
N LEU A 28 68.85 18.63 -76.02
CA LEU A 28 68.82 17.44 -75.17
C LEU A 28 70.21 17.22 -74.57
N PRO A 29 70.33 17.03 -73.24
CA PRO A 29 71.59 16.62 -72.63
C PRO A 29 72.09 15.36 -73.33
N GLY A 30 73.41 15.23 -73.49
CA GLY A 30 73.98 14.04 -74.12
C GLY A 30 73.48 12.77 -73.40
N LYS A 31 73.33 11.64 -74.10
CA LYS A 31 72.87 10.38 -73.46
C LYS A 31 73.69 10.04 -72.21
N GLN A 32 74.98 10.42 -72.19
CA GLN A 32 75.87 10.24 -71.05
C GLN A 32 75.56 11.20 -69.89
N ASP A 33 75.17 12.44 -70.16
CA ASP A 33 74.74 13.42 -69.14
C ASP A 33 73.39 13.03 -68.53
N LEU A 34 72.48 12.49 -69.34
CA LEU A 34 71.22 11.93 -68.84
C LEU A 34 71.46 10.75 -67.89
N LEU A 35 72.40 9.86 -68.21
CA LEU A 35 72.79 8.76 -67.33
C LEU A 35 73.45 9.27 -66.04
N GLN A 36 74.34 10.26 -66.12
CA GLN A 36 74.97 10.86 -64.95
C GLN A 36 73.96 11.60 -64.06
N MET A 37 73.03 12.35 -64.67
CA MET A 37 71.96 13.04 -63.95
C MET A 37 71.04 12.04 -63.28
N ARG A 38 70.68 10.96 -63.98
CA ARG A 38 69.91 9.85 -63.40
C ARG A 38 70.64 9.30 -62.18
N ASP A 39 71.91 8.93 -62.29
CA ASP A 39 72.64 8.31 -61.19
C ASP A 39 72.85 9.28 -60.01
N ARG A 40 73.03 10.59 -60.26
CA ARG A 40 73.08 11.63 -59.22
C ARG A 40 71.74 11.80 -58.51
N LEU A 41 70.64 11.87 -59.27
CA LEU A 41 69.29 11.97 -58.71
C LEU A 41 68.95 10.75 -57.84
N HIS A 42 69.31 9.54 -58.29
CA HIS A 42 69.09 8.32 -57.49
C HIS A 42 69.82 8.41 -56.14
N ARG A 43 71.08 8.86 -56.13
CA ARG A 43 71.86 9.03 -54.89
C ARG A 43 71.27 10.11 -53.97
N GLU A 44 70.88 11.27 -54.51
CA GLU A 44 70.30 12.34 -53.70
C GLU A 44 68.96 11.96 -53.08
N ILE A 45 68.12 11.24 -53.83
CA ILE A 45 66.84 10.72 -53.35
C ILE A 45 67.09 9.70 -52.23
N GLU A 46 68.03 8.77 -52.43
CA GLU A 46 68.38 7.75 -51.44
C GLU A 46 68.90 8.40 -50.14
N GLU A 47 69.77 9.40 -50.22
CA GLU A 47 70.28 10.12 -49.05
C GLU A 47 69.21 10.96 -48.35
N ARG A 48 68.26 11.53 -49.09
CA ARG A 48 67.11 12.22 -48.49
C ARG A 48 66.18 11.23 -47.79
N LEU A 49 65.93 10.06 -48.38
CA LEU A 49 65.10 9.01 -47.79
C LEU A 49 65.75 8.44 -46.52
N LYS A 50 67.05 8.12 -46.56
CA LYS A 50 67.81 7.66 -45.38
C LYS A 50 67.73 8.66 -44.23
N ARG A 51 67.92 9.96 -44.50
CA ARG A 51 67.79 11.00 -43.49
C ARG A 51 66.41 11.04 -42.84
N LYS A 52 65.35 10.91 -43.64
CA LYS A 52 63.97 10.84 -43.10
C LYS A 52 63.74 9.58 -42.26
N CYS A 53 64.20 8.41 -42.73
CA CYS A 53 64.10 7.16 -41.97
C CYS A 53 64.87 7.24 -40.64
N PHE A 54 66.06 7.85 -40.62
CA PHE A 54 66.82 8.05 -39.39
C PHE A 54 66.16 9.05 -38.44
N SER A 55 65.55 10.12 -38.98
CA SER A 55 64.78 11.06 -38.16
C SER A 55 63.57 10.40 -37.51
N LEU A 56 62.83 9.55 -38.23
CA LEU A 56 61.71 8.79 -37.69
C LEU A 56 62.16 7.76 -36.65
N LEU A 57 63.28 7.09 -36.90
CA LEU A 57 63.88 6.18 -35.93
C LEU A 57 64.28 6.90 -34.65
N CYS A 58 64.93 8.07 -34.73
CA CYS A 58 65.35 8.84 -33.56
C CYS A 58 64.15 9.43 -32.79
N PHE A 59 63.01 9.65 -33.44
CA PHE A 59 61.78 10.05 -32.78
C PHE A 59 61.17 8.92 -31.94
N HIS A 60 61.17 7.69 -32.45
CA HIS A 60 60.66 6.51 -31.72
C HIS A 60 61.66 5.99 -30.68
N GLN A 61 62.96 6.01 -31.00
CA GLN A 61 64.06 5.56 -30.17
C GLN A 61 65.13 6.66 -30.07
N PRO A 62 65.04 7.56 -29.09
CA PRO A 62 66.01 8.65 -28.93
C PRO A 62 67.44 8.13 -28.65
N GLU A 63 67.57 6.94 -28.07
CA GLU A 63 68.85 6.25 -27.84
C GLU A 63 69.60 5.92 -29.14
N ALA A 64 68.89 5.79 -30.27
CA ALA A 64 69.49 5.50 -31.56
C ALA A 64 70.27 6.68 -32.16
N ASN A 65 70.20 7.88 -31.55
CA ASN A 65 70.85 9.08 -32.10
C ASN A 65 72.40 8.95 -32.12
N GLY A 66 72.98 8.20 -31.19
CA GLY A 66 74.43 7.92 -31.13
C GLY A 66 74.93 6.82 -32.08
N ASP A 67 74.04 6.10 -32.76
CA ASP A 67 74.40 4.93 -33.56
C ASP A 67 75.09 5.27 -34.89
N SER A 68 75.96 4.36 -35.35
CA SER A 68 76.53 4.38 -36.71
C SER A 68 75.43 4.34 -37.78
N LYS A 69 75.65 4.98 -38.93
CA LYS A 69 74.71 5.03 -40.07
C LYS A 69 74.23 3.64 -40.51
N VAL A 70 75.10 2.62 -40.44
CA VAL A 70 74.76 1.23 -40.79
C VAL A 70 73.80 0.62 -39.78
N LEU A 71 74.03 0.86 -38.49
CA LEU A 71 73.16 0.38 -37.42
C LEU A 71 71.81 1.10 -37.43
N LYS A 72 71.79 2.41 -37.72
CA LYS A 72 70.55 3.17 -37.96
C LYS A 72 69.76 2.64 -39.15
N ALA A 73 70.42 2.22 -40.22
CA ALA A 73 69.75 1.61 -41.38
C ALA A 73 69.13 0.25 -41.05
N ALA A 74 69.85 -0.60 -40.31
CA ALA A 74 69.34 -1.90 -39.85
C ALA A 74 68.19 -1.77 -38.83
N LYS A 75 68.25 -0.78 -37.94
CA LYS A 75 67.15 -0.48 -37.01
C LYS A 75 65.96 0.13 -37.73
N ALA A 76 66.19 1.05 -38.68
CA ALA A 76 65.13 1.66 -39.48
C ALA A 76 64.40 0.66 -40.38
N SER A 77 65.08 -0.36 -40.91
CA SER A 77 64.42 -1.41 -41.69
C SER A 77 63.55 -2.33 -40.83
N ARG A 78 63.89 -2.51 -39.54
CA ARG A 78 63.09 -3.28 -38.58
C ARG A 78 61.96 -2.48 -37.91
N LEU A 79 62.06 -1.15 -37.95
CA LEU A 79 61.11 -0.24 -37.28
C LEU A 79 59.67 -0.46 -37.73
N ALA A 80 59.44 -0.76 -39.01
CA ALA A 80 58.10 -1.05 -39.53
C ALA A 80 57.47 -2.28 -38.83
N ALA A 81 58.22 -3.38 -38.73
CA ALA A 81 57.76 -4.60 -38.07
C ALA A 81 57.51 -4.38 -36.56
N THR A 82 58.38 -3.63 -35.87
CA THR A 82 58.19 -3.33 -34.45
C THR A 82 56.97 -2.46 -34.19
N LEU A 83 56.72 -1.46 -35.06
CA LEU A 83 55.52 -0.62 -34.96
C LEU A 83 54.24 -1.41 -35.24
N GLU A 84 54.27 -2.37 -36.16
CA GLU A 84 53.13 -3.26 -36.41
C GLU A 84 52.85 -4.19 -35.22
N ASP A 85 53.90 -4.70 -34.56
CA ASP A 85 53.75 -5.48 -33.33
C ASP A 85 53.20 -4.62 -32.17
N GLU A 86 53.70 -3.41 -31.98
CA GLU A 86 53.21 -2.46 -30.97
C GLU A 86 51.75 -2.08 -31.23
N LYS A 87 51.39 -1.80 -32.49
CA LYS A 87 50.01 -1.52 -32.89
C LYS A 87 49.09 -2.70 -32.58
N ARG A 88 49.50 -3.93 -32.91
CA ARG A 88 48.73 -5.15 -32.60
C ARG A 88 48.54 -5.33 -31.10
N ARG A 89 49.60 -5.14 -30.30
CA ARG A 89 49.52 -5.19 -28.83
C ARG A 89 48.54 -4.16 -28.29
N LEU A 90 48.66 -2.91 -28.73
CA LEU A 90 47.78 -1.82 -28.30
C LEU A 90 46.32 -2.07 -28.68
N CYS A 91 46.05 -2.63 -29.87
CA CYS A 91 44.71 -3.07 -30.25
C CYS A 91 44.18 -4.14 -29.29
N SER A 92 44.97 -5.18 -28.99
CA SER A 92 44.55 -6.25 -28.08
C SER A 92 44.31 -5.75 -26.65
N GLU A 93 45.10 -4.81 -26.15
CA GLU A 93 44.89 -4.22 -24.83
C GLU A 93 43.67 -3.31 -24.79
N LYS A 94 43.37 -2.60 -25.89
CA LYS A 94 42.12 -1.84 -26.01
C LYS A 94 40.90 -2.75 -25.98
N GLU A 95 40.93 -3.87 -26.70
CA GLU A 95 39.85 -4.86 -26.70
C GLU A 95 39.62 -5.41 -25.28
N LYS A 96 40.68 -5.88 -24.61
CA LYS A 96 40.61 -6.32 -23.20
C LYS A 96 40.07 -5.24 -22.28
N HIS A 97 40.50 -3.98 -22.47
CA HIS A 97 40.01 -2.86 -21.66
C HIS A 97 38.51 -2.64 -21.88
N THR A 98 38.03 -2.70 -23.12
CA THR A 98 36.59 -2.57 -23.42
C THR A 98 35.77 -3.71 -22.82
N GLU A 99 36.29 -4.94 -22.86
CA GLU A 99 35.66 -6.11 -22.22
C GLU A 99 35.58 -5.95 -20.71
N MET A 100 36.69 -5.56 -20.06
CA MET A 100 36.74 -5.33 -18.62
C MET A 100 35.77 -4.22 -18.19
N MET A 101 35.71 -3.12 -18.94
CA MET A 101 34.77 -2.03 -18.70
C MET A 101 33.31 -2.51 -18.81
N GLY A 102 33.00 -3.34 -19.81
CA GLY A 102 31.66 -3.93 -19.95
C GLY A 102 31.28 -4.85 -18.79
N LEU A 103 32.22 -5.65 -18.27
CA LEU A 103 32.00 -6.48 -17.08
C LEU A 103 31.75 -5.64 -15.83
N LEU A 104 32.54 -4.57 -15.66
CA LEU A 104 32.42 -3.65 -14.53
C LEU A 104 31.08 -2.92 -14.56
N GLU A 105 30.62 -2.49 -15.73
CA GLU A 105 29.32 -1.84 -15.90
C GLU A 105 28.15 -2.80 -15.59
N LYS A 106 28.24 -4.06 -16.07
CA LYS A 106 27.28 -5.11 -15.69
C LYS A 106 27.22 -5.28 -14.18
N GLN A 107 28.37 -5.39 -13.51
CA GLN A 107 28.42 -5.53 -12.05
C GLN A 107 27.85 -4.30 -11.33
N ARG A 108 28.16 -3.09 -11.81
CA ARG A 108 27.61 -1.84 -11.27
C ARG A 108 26.10 -1.75 -11.40
N SER A 109 25.52 -2.34 -12.45
CA SER A 109 24.07 -2.36 -12.65
C SER A 109 23.37 -3.44 -11.80
N THR A 110 24.01 -4.60 -11.58
CA THR A 110 23.38 -5.73 -10.88
C THR A 110 23.42 -5.58 -9.36
N TYR A 111 24.52 -5.09 -8.80
CA TYR A 111 24.69 -4.91 -7.36
C TYR A 111 23.56 -4.09 -6.70
N PRO A 112 23.20 -2.89 -7.19
CA PRO A 112 22.13 -2.11 -6.60
C PRO A 112 20.76 -2.78 -6.75
N GLN A 113 20.50 -3.50 -7.85
CA GLN A 113 19.24 -4.23 -8.02
C GLN A 113 19.08 -5.34 -6.98
N VAL A 114 20.15 -6.11 -6.72
CA VAL A 114 20.15 -7.14 -5.67
C VAL A 114 19.95 -6.49 -4.30
N LEU A 115 20.64 -5.37 -4.04
CA LEU A 115 20.53 -4.65 -2.77
C LEU A 115 19.11 -4.12 -2.53
N LEU A 116 18.47 -3.56 -3.55
CA LEU A 116 17.07 -3.12 -3.50
C LEU A 116 16.13 -4.29 -3.24
N ARG A 117 16.32 -5.42 -3.93
CA ARG A 117 15.53 -6.63 -3.70
C ARG A 117 15.66 -7.15 -2.27
N CYS A 118 16.88 -7.16 -1.72
CA CYS A 118 17.11 -7.51 -0.31
C CYS A 118 16.41 -6.54 0.63
N LEU A 119 16.43 -5.24 0.33
CA LEU A 119 15.78 -4.21 1.13
C LEU A 119 14.25 -4.36 1.10
N ASP A 120 13.66 -4.65 -0.05
CA ASP A 120 12.22 -4.88 -0.19
C ASP A 120 11.77 -6.16 0.55
N LEU A 121 12.58 -7.22 0.51
CA LEU A 121 12.35 -8.43 1.32
C LEU A 121 12.38 -8.10 2.81
N LEU A 122 13.40 -7.35 3.28
CA LEU A 122 13.50 -6.92 4.67
C LEU A 122 12.32 -6.05 5.10
N ARG A 123 11.86 -5.13 4.24
CA ARG A 123 10.66 -4.32 4.50
C ARG A 123 9.42 -5.17 4.62
N THR A 124 9.22 -6.11 3.68
CA THR A 124 8.05 -7.00 3.67
C THR A 124 8.02 -7.85 4.94
N LEU A 125 9.15 -8.44 5.31
CA LEU A 125 9.27 -9.19 6.56
C LEU A 125 9.02 -8.30 7.78
N ALA A 126 9.64 -7.11 7.85
CA ALA A 126 9.44 -6.20 8.96
C ALA A 126 7.97 -5.79 9.13
N VAL A 127 7.25 -5.52 8.04
CA VAL A 127 5.82 -5.20 8.06
C VAL A 127 5.00 -6.41 8.49
N GLN A 128 5.27 -7.60 7.93
CA GLN A 128 4.58 -8.83 8.30
C GLN A 128 4.77 -9.14 9.80
N PHE A 129 6.00 -9.13 10.30
CA PHE A 129 6.27 -9.38 11.72
C PHE A 129 5.67 -8.31 12.63
N ARG A 130 5.72 -7.03 12.25
CA ARG A 130 5.11 -5.93 13.03
C ARG A 130 3.59 -5.99 13.07
N LEU A 131 2.94 -6.47 12.02
CA LEU A 131 1.47 -6.56 11.97
C LEU A 131 0.95 -7.89 12.53
N GLN A 132 1.63 -9.00 12.29
CA GLN A 132 1.15 -10.33 12.69
C GLN A 132 1.38 -10.62 14.17
N SER A 133 2.57 -10.37 14.71
CA SER A 133 2.89 -10.74 16.10
C SER A 133 2.03 -10.02 17.14
N PRO A 134 1.79 -8.69 17.03
CA PRO A 134 0.88 -8.00 17.94
C PRO A 134 -0.59 -8.39 17.71
N SER A 135 -1.04 -8.49 16.46
CA SER A 135 -2.47 -8.77 16.19
C SER A 135 -2.91 -10.17 16.61
N GLU A 136 -2.06 -11.19 16.48
CA GLU A 136 -2.36 -12.54 16.97
C GLU A 136 -2.41 -12.59 18.51
N THR A 137 -1.49 -11.88 19.17
CA THR A 137 -1.46 -11.76 20.63
C THR A 137 -2.68 -10.99 21.14
N ASP A 138 -3.04 -9.88 20.49
CA ASP A 138 -4.22 -9.09 20.83
C ASP A 138 -5.51 -9.89 20.59
N ARG A 139 -5.58 -10.65 19.49
CA ARG A 139 -6.73 -11.52 19.19
C ARG A 139 -6.93 -12.59 20.25
N SER A 140 -5.87 -13.29 20.64
CA SER A 140 -5.95 -14.31 21.70
C SER A 140 -6.30 -13.70 23.06
N SER A 141 -5.76 -12.52 23.38
CA SER A 141 -6.09 -11.78 24.60
C SER A 141 -7.55 -11.34 24.63
N ALA A 142 -8.07 -10.83 23.51
CA ALA A 142 -9.48 -10.44 23.38
C ALA A 142 -10.42 -11.63 23.59
N GLN A 143 -10.14 -12.78 22.95
CA GLN A 143 -10.91 -14.01 23.13
C GLN A 143 -10.87 -14.53 24.58
N TYR A 144 -9.70 -14.45 25.22
CA TYR A 144 -9.56 -14.80 26.63
C TYR A 144 -10.42 -13.90 27.52
N LEU A 145 -10.38 -12.58 27.30
CA LEU A 145 -11.17 -11.62 28.07
C LEU A 145 -12.68 -11.78 27.82
N GLU A 146 -13.10 -12.04 26.59
CA GLU A 146 -14.50 -12.33 26.24
C GLU A 146 -15.01 -13.57 26.97
N THR A 147 -14.22 -14.65 26.96
CA THR A 147 -14.52 -15.89 27.70
C THR A 147 -14.58 -15.64 29.20
N LYS A 148 -13.69 -14.79 29.72
CA LYS A 148 -13.68 -14.43 31.14
C LYS A 148 -14.88 -13.58 31.53
N CYS A 149 -15.28 -12.63 30.69
CA CYS A 149 -16.45 -11.79 30.89
C CYS A 149 -17.75 -12.61 30.85
N THR A 150 -17.88 -13.53 29.89
CA THR A 150 -19.04 -14.43 29.81
C THR A 150 -19.11 -15.34 31.04
N ALA A 151 -17.99 -15.90 31.50
CA ALA A 151 -17.94 -16.69 32.73
C ALA A 151 -18.34 -15.87 33.97
N LEU A 152 -17.86 -14.63 34.09
CA LEU A 152 -18.23 -13.74 35.18
C LEU A 152 -19.71 -13.38 35.15
N PHE A 153 -20.26 -13.08 33.97
CA PHE A 153 -21.68 -12.79 33.81
C PHE A 153 -22.55 -13.97 34.25
N LEU A 154 -22.22 -15.18 33.80
CA LEU A 154 -22.92 -16.39 34.21
C LEU A 154 -22.81 -16.63 35.71
N LYS A 155 -21.64 -16.38 36.29
CA LYS A 155 -21.44 -16.48 37.74
C LYS A 155 -22.31 -15.48 38.49
N THR A 156 -22.33 -14.22 38.10
CA THR A 156 -23.21 -13.20 38.70
C THR A 156 -24.68 -13.61 38.62
N ARG A 157 -25.12 -14.13 37.48
CA ARG A 157 -26.50 -14.62 37.33
C ARG A 157 -26.81 -15.83 38.21
N MET A 158 -25.85 -16.73 38.39
CA MET A 158 -25.99 -17.88 39.29
C MET A 158 -26.16 -17.43 40.76
N GLU A 159 -25.32 -16.49 41.22
CA GLU A 159 -25.42 -15.94 42.58
C GLU A 159 -26.76 -15.22 42.80
N GLU A 160 -27.25 -14.47 41.81
CA GLU A 160 -28.58 -13.83 41.88
C GLU A 160 -29.71 -14.86 42.06
N LEU A 161 -29.70 -15.93 41.24
CA LEU A 161 -30.68 -16.99 41.35
C LEU A 161 -30.57 -17.74 42.68
N GLN A 162 -29.36 -17.94 43.18
CA GLN A 162 -29.11 -18.57 44.47
C GLN A 162 -29.71 -17.75 45.61
N VAL A 163 -29.50 -16.43 45.62
CA VAL A 163 -30.12 -15.53 46.61
C VAL A 163 -31.65 -15.60 46.54
N LEU A 164 -32.24 -15.65 45.34
CA LEU A 164 -33.69 -15.78 45.17
C LEU A 164 -34.22 -17.11 45.72
N THR A 165 -33.56 -18.24 45.41
CA THR A 165 -33.98 -19.56 45.91
C THR A 165 -33.81 -19.70 47.42
N ASP A 166 -32.76 -19.09 47.98
CA ASP A 166 -32.50 -19.10 49.42
C ASP A 166 -33.50 -18.22 50.19
N THR A 167 -33.91 -17.09 49.59
CA THR A 167 -34.88 -16.16 50.20
C THR A 167 -36.31 -16.68 50.09
N TYR A 168 -36.69 -17.14 48.89
CA TYR A 168 -38.03 -17.61 48.54
C TYR A 168 -38.05 -19.13 48.37
N THR A 169 -37.99 -19.83 49.51
CA THR A 169 -38.19 -21.27 49.54
C THR A 169 -39.62 -21.64 49.13
N SER A 170 -39.84 -22.86 48.62
CA SER A 170 -41.16 -23.34 48.18
C SER A 170 -42.24 -23.11 49.24
N GLU A 171 -41.94 -23.46 50.50
CA GLU A 171 -42.84 -23.27 51.63
C GLU A 171 -43.21 -21.78 51.83
N LYS A 172 -42.25 -20.86 51.78
CA LYS A 172 -42.53 -19.42 51.93
C LYS A 172 -43.38 -18.90 50.77
N VAL A 173 -43.12 -19.37 49.55
CA VAL A 173 -43.89 -18.98 48.36
C VAL A 173 -45.32 -19.49 48.46
N GLU A 174 -45.52 -20.73 48.92
CA GLU A 174 -46.84 -21.32 49.17
C GLU A 174 -47.61 -20.53 50.23
N VAL A 175 -46.96 -20.20 51.36
CA VAL A 175 -47.58 -19.40 52.43
C VAL A 175 -47.94 -17.99 51.94
N HIS A 176 -47.04 -17.31 51.22
CA HIS A 176 -47.36 -16.03 50.59
C HIS A 176 -48.51 -16.13 49.58
N GLY A 177 -48.60 -17.24 48.84
CA GLY A 177 -49.72 -17.56 47.96
C GLY A 177 -51.04 -17.65 48.74
N MET A 178 -51.06 -18.42 49.83
CA MET A 178 -52.24 -18.56 50.69
C MET A 178 -52.68 -17.21 51.30
N ILE A 179 -51.72 -16.40 51.76
CA ILE A 179 -52.00 -15.06 52.31
C ILE A 179 -52.59 -14.16 51.21
N ARG A 180 -51.98 -14.12 50.03
CA ARG A 180 -52.47 -13.35 48.89
C ARG A 180 -53.90 -13.76 48.54
N ASP A 181 -54.16 -15.06 48.43
CA ASP A 181 -55.46 -15.58 48.05
C ASP A 181 -56.52 -15.32 49.15
N GLY A 182 -56.09 -15.26 50.42
CA GLY A 182 -56.90 -14.79 51.55
C GLY A 182 -57.30 -13.33 51.44
N LEU A 183 -56.31 -12.45 51.32
CA LEU A 183 -56.54 -11.00 51.17
C LEU A 183 -57.38 -10.70 49.92
N GLN A 184 -57.16 -11.41 48.82
CA GLN A 184 -57.95 -11.25 47.60
C GLN A 184 -59.43 -11.59 47.83
N ARG A 185 -59.72 -12.65 48.60
CA ARG A 185 -61.09 -13.00 48.98
C ARG A 185 -61.71 -11.95 49.88
N ASP A 186 -60.98 -11.45 50.88
CA ASP A 186 -61.48 -10.44 51.80
C ASP A 186 -61.78 -9.12 51.06
N ILE A 187 -60.93 -8.74 50.11
CA ILE A 187 -61.16 -7.59 49.22
C ILE A 187 -62.44 -7.78 48.41
N GLN A 188 -62.64 -8.96 47.81
CA GLN A 188 -63.85 -9.25 47.01
C GLN A 188 -65.12 -9.17 47.86
N VAL A 189 -65.10 -9.69 49.09
CA VAL A 189 -66.23 -9.60 50.02
C VAL A 189 -66.50 -8.15 50.39
N LEU A 190 -65.47 -7.39 50.76
CA LEU A 190 -65.61 -5.97 51.08
C LEU A 190 -66.13 -5.16 49.89
N GLU A 191 -65.67 -5.43 48.68
CA GLU A 191 -66.17 -4.79 47.45
C GLU A 191 -67.65 -5.10 47.23
N GLN A 192 -68.06 -6.36 47.45
CA GLN A 192 -69.46 -6.78 47.36
C GLN A 192 -70.33 -6.10 48.43
N ASP A 193 -69.85 -6.02 49.66
CA ASP A 193 -70.54 -5.37 50.78
C ASP A 193 -70.68 -3.86 50.54
N VAL A 194 -69.62 -3.20 50.07
CA VAL A 194 -69.65 -1.79 49.67
C VAL A 194 -70.67 -1.59 48.56
N GLN A 195 -70.70 -2.47 47.57
CA GLN A 195 -71.66 -2.37 46.48
C GLN A 195 -73.11 -2.58 46.96
N SER A 196 -73.33 -3.51 47.89
CA SER A 196 -74.62 -3.73 48.55
C SER A 196 -75.06 -2.51 49.35
N CYS A 197 -74.18 -1.92 50.16
CA CYS A 197 -74.47 -0.72 50.93
C CYS A 197 -74.79 0.47 50.04
N ARG A 198 -74.08 0.63 48.92
CA ARG A 198 -74.38 1.66 47.91
C ARG A 198 -75.75 1.46 47.28
N GLN A 199 -76.13 0.22 46.98
CA GLN A 199 -77.47 -0.08 46.46
C GLN A 199 -78.55 0.27 47.49
N ILE A 200 -78.36 -0.09 48.76
CA ILE A 200 -79.30 0.25 49.85
C ILE A 200 -79.41 1.77 50.01
N LEU A 201 -78.28 2.49 50.05
CA LEU A 201 -78.29 3.95 50.13
C LEU A 201 -79.05 4.58 48.96
N ASN A 202 -78.82 4.09 47.74
CA ASN A 202 -79.57 4.55 46.56
C ASN A 202 -81.08 4.28 46.72
N THR A 203 -81.51 3.15 47.29
CA THR A 203 -82.95 2.93 47.55
C THR A 203 -83.53 3.95 48.54
N TYR A 204 -82.79 4.33 49.59
CA TYR A 204 -83.22 5.38 50.52
C TYR A 204 -83.23 6.76 49.88
N GLU A 205 -82.26 7.07 49.01
CA GLU A 205 -82.25 8.32 48.23
C GLU A 205 -83.46 8.42 47.30
N ILE A 206 -83.85 7.31 46.66
CA ILE A 206 -85.04 7.24 45.78
C ILE A 206 -86.35 7.45 46.56
N LEU A 207 -86.44 6.98 47.81
CA LEU A 207 -87.64 7.15 48.65
C LEU A 207 -87.90 8.62 49.03
N GLY A 208 -86.92 9.51 48.91
CA GLY A 208 -87.12 10.95 48.90
C GLY A 208 -87.73 11.56 50.19
N PRO A 209 -88.29 12.79 50.12
CA PRO A 209 -88.73 13.57 51.27
C PRO A 209 -89.91 12.96 52.05
N GLU A 210 -90.71 12.09 51.41
CA GLU A 210 -91.84 11.40 52.04
C GLU A 210 -91.39 10.45 53.16
N PHE A 211 -90.24 9.80 52.98
CA PHE A 211 -89.65 8.95 54.01
C PHE A 211 -89.11 9.79 55.19
N GLU A 212 -88.61 10.99 54.93
CA GLU A 212 -88.08 11.89 55.96
C GLU A 212 -89.21 12.40 56.88
N GLU A 213 -90.38 12.69 56.32
CA GLU A 213 -91.60 13.02 57.09
C GLU A 213 -92.06 11.84 57.95
N LEU A 214 -92.12 10.64 57.39
CA LEU A 214 -92.50 9.42 58.12
C LEU A 214 -91.54 9.11 59.29
N VAL A 215 -90.24 9.34 59.12
CA VAL A 215 -89.24 9.17 60.19
C VAL A 215 -89.45 10.21 61.31
N LYS A 216 -89.80 11.46 60.98
CA LYS A 216 -90.14 12.51 61.96
C LYS A 216 -91.37 12.12 62.78
N GLU A 217 -92.40 11.60 62.12
CA GLU A 217 -93.61 11.13 62.80
C GLU A 217 -93.33 9.95 63.73
N TYR A 218 -92.61 8.93 63.25
CA TYR A 218 -92.25 7.76 64.05
C TYR A 218 -91.36 8.12 65.26
N THR A 219 -90.40 9.04 65.08
CA THR A 219 -89.55 9.51 66.20
C THR A 219 -90.35 10.30 67.23
N CYS A 220 -91.31 11.12 66.81
CA CYS A 220 -92.22 11.83 67.72
C CYS A 220 -93.07 10.84 68.54
N LEU A 221 -93.70 9.87 67.87
CA LEU A 221 -94.49 8.81 68.52
C LEU A 221 -93.64 7.98 69.50
N LYS A 222 -92.39 7.65 69.16
CA LYS A 222 -91.49 6.90 70.05
C LYS A 222 -91.07 7.71 71.28
N GLN A 223 -90.90 9.02 71.14
CA GLN A 223 -90.63 9.92 72.27
C GLN A 223 -91.84 10.06 73.18
N GLU A 224 -93.05 10.18 72.60
CA GLU A 224 -94.30 10.18 73.35
C GLU A 224 -94.48 8.87 74.10
N LEU A 225 -94.27 7.73 73.44
CA LEU A 225 -94.40 6.41 74.07
C LEU A 225 -93.44 6.27 75.27
N ARG A 226 -92.18 6.73 75.12
CA ARG A 226 -91.20 6.78 76.22
C ARG A 226 -91.60 7.73 77.35
N ARG A 227 -92.23 8.87 77.04
CA ARG A 227 -92.76 9.81 78.04
C ARG A 227 -93.96 9.22 78.79
N THR A 228 -94.91 8.58 78.09
CA THR A 228 -96.04 7.89 78.71
C THR A 228 -95.64 6.66 79.51
N SER A 229 -94.62 5.92 79.10
CA SER A 229 -94.09 4.78 79.88
C SER A 229 -93.30 5.22 81.12
N SER A 230 -92.97 6.50 81.26
CA SER A 230 -92.22 7.09 82.38
C SER A 230 -93.09 7.94 83.31
N CYS A 231 -94.40 8.06 83.09
CA CYS A 231 -95.32 8.89 83.87
C CYS A 231 -96.56 8.09 84.35
N PRO A 232 -96.68 7.71 85.63
CA PRO A 232 -97.72 6.79 86.12
C PRO A 232 -99.15 7.37 86.30
N LEU A 233 -99.47 8.60 85.87
CA LEU A 233 -100.67 9.32 86.34
C LEU A 233 -101.76 9.61 85.29
N CYS A 234 -101.72 9.03 84.08
CA CYS A 234 -102.71 9.27 83.03
C CYS A 234 -103.37 8.00 82.46
N TRP A 235 -103.82 7.08 83.32
CA TRP A 235 -104.72 5.96 82.95
C TRP A 235 -106.12 6.14 83.56
N GLY A 236 -106.74 7.30 83.33
CA GLY A 236 -108.11 7.56 83.74
C GLY A 236 -108.81 8.45 82.73
N GLN A 237 -109.92 7.96 82.17
CA GLN A 237 -110.81 8.59 81.20
C GLN A 237 -110.47 8.40 79.71
N ARG A 238 -110.72 7.19 79.21
CA ARG A 238 -111.36 7.01 77.88
C ARG A 238 -112.11 5.67 77.81
N GLY A 239 -113.15 5.57 78.64
CA GLY A 239 -114.27 4.67 78.46
C GLY A 239 -115.54 5.49 78.66
N LEU A 240 -116.57 5.27 77.83
CA LEU A 240 -117.90 5.91 77.78
C LEU A 240 -118.04 7.09 76.79
N ILE A 241 -118.17 6.78 75.49
CA ILE A 241 -119.37 7.15 74.71
C ILE A 241 -119.74 5.90 73.89
N GLU A 242 -120.97 5.42 74.11
CA GLU A 242 -121.55 4.14 73.73
C GLU A 242 -122.08 4.08 72.28
N GLN A 243 -122.19 2.85 71.78
CA GLN A 243 -123.27 2.28 70.94
C GLN A 243 -124.13 3.23 70.10
N ALA A 244 -123.96 3.14 68.78
CA ALA A 244 -125.02 2.95 67.78
C ALA A 244 -124.43 2.15 66.60
#